data_AF-A0A7X5FQK3-F1
#
_entry.id   AF-A0A7X5FQK3-F1
#
_cell.length_a   1.000
_cell.length_b   1.000
_cell.length_c   1.000
_cell.angle_alpha   90.00
_cell.angle_beta   90.00
_cell.angle_gamma   90.00
#
_symmetry.space_group_name_H-M   'P 1'
#
loop_
_entity.id
_entity.type
_entity.pdbx_description
1 polymer ?
#
loop_
_entity_poly.entity_id
_entity_poly.type
_entity_poly.pdbx_seq_one_letter_code
_entity_poly.pdbx_strand_id
1 'polypeptide(L)'
;MQDNGEIYGMNSLSIYGDAFLDFLRDCIQNNISFKKLQSDDDLEFYFFEKIFQVCQKTEENFQGLTRLTGEYREYHSHLYEVAKLYILYAGKYATISGLIIALRHDDIEDLHKDTKSMKKVNFLDILREDGYEVALGVNFLTKQKVPHIDESRKKSKINDIKSVRLEQKFSRDEMYYKDFYDIKTLIEKLTQQSNKNLGEMLSSEQLTQLARDIAIVRIVDRIHNLRTMPEYRYDNEKRLRKLKNTDEFLLRLAQSLNIPELYGDLVGVLIKGYETYYRVKNNANSQFLL
;
A
#
# COMPACT_ATOMS: atom_id res chain seq x y z
N MET A 1 -1.58 -24.54 -42.82
CA MET A 1 -1.37 -23.11 -42.54
C MET A 1 -0.82 -23.04 -41.13
N GLN A 2 0.46 -22.71 -41.01
CA GLN A 2 1.12 -22.50 -39.72
C GLN A 2 0.68 -21.14 -39.23
N ASP A 3 0.00 -21.12 -38.08
CA ASP A 3 -0.26 -19.89 -37.35
C ASP A 3 1.00 -19.57 -36.55
N ASN A 4 1.69 -18.51 -36.95
CA ASN A 4 2.85 -17.97 -36.26
C ASN A 4 2.35 -17.34 -34.96
N GLY A 5 2.31 -18.15 -33.89
CA GLY A 5 2.04 -17.69 -32.53
C GLY A 5 3.17 -16.81 -32.01
N GLU A 6 3.19 -15.55 -32.46
CA GLU A 6 3.93 -14.48 -31.80
C GLU A 6 3.23 -14.15 -30.48
N ILE A 7 3.74 -14.72 -29.38
CA ILE A 7 3.39 -14.30 -28.03
C ILE A 7 4.14 -12.99 -27.78
N TYR A 8 3.47 -11.86 -28.02
CA TYR A 8 3.94 -10.57 -27.52
C TYR A 8 3.97 -10.62 -25.99
N GLY A 9 5.12 -10.34 -25.39
CA GLY A 9 5.36 -10.30 -23.94
C GLY A 9 4.29 -9.49 -23.22
N MET A 10 3.31 -10.18 -22.65
CA MET A 10 2.29 -9.58 -21.80
C MET A 10 2.82 -9.57 -20.37
N ASN A 11 3.20 -8.36 -19.94
CA ASN A 11 3.49 -7.87 -18.58
C ASN A 11 2.40 -8.17 -17.52
N SER A 12 1.75 -9.33 -17.53
CA SER A 12 0.57 -9.55 -16.71
C SER A 12 0.94 -10.33 -15.45
N LEU A 13 1.21 -9.58 -14.38
CA LEU A 13 1.17 -10.07 -12.98
C LEU A 13 -0.11 -10.88 -12.70
N SER A 14 -1.18 -10.66 -13.48
CA SER A 14 -2.43 -11.43 -13.45
C SER A 14 -2.31 -12.90 -13.82
N ILE A 15 -1.28 -13.33 -14.58
CA ILE A 15 -1.04 -14.76 -14.86
C ILE A 15 -0.46 -15.47 -13.63
N TYR A 16 0.32 -14.75 -12.83
CA TYR A 16 1.06 -15.30 -11.70
C TYR A 16 0.21 -15.35 -10.41
N GLY A 17 -0.82 -14.49 -10.28
CA GLY A 17 -1.89 -14.59 -9.28
C GLY A 17 -1.44 -14.62 -7.82
N ASP A 18 -2.34 -14.96 -6.90
CA ASP A 18 -2.06 -15.07 -5.45
C ASP A 18 -0.98 -16.12 -5.13
N ALA A 19 -0.93 -17.19 -5.94
CA ALA A 19 0.01 -18.29 -5.81
C ALA A 19 1.47 -17.85 -5.99
N PHE A 20 1.73 -16.78 -6.75
CA PHE A 20 3.08 -16.26 -6.95
C PHE A 20 3.67 -15.63 -5.69
N LEU A 21 2.89 -14.82 -4.96
CA LEU A 21 3.36 -14.23 -3.71
C LEU A 21 3.54 -15.29 -2.62
N ASP A 22 2.67 -16.31 -2.59
CA ASP A 22 2.87 -17.46 -1.70
C ASP A 22 4.15 -18.24 -2.06
N PHE A 23 4.40 -18.48 -3.35
CA PHE A 23 5.64 -19.10 -3.82
C PHE A 23 6.89 -18.29 -3.40
N LEU A 24 6.87 -16.96 -3.60
CA LEU A 24 8.00 -16.12 -3.20
C LEU A 24 8.23 -16.17 -1.69
N ARG A 25 7.16 -16.10 -0.89
CA ARG A 25 7.26 -16.20 0.57
C ARG A 25 7.82 -17.55 0.99
N ASP A 26 7.37 -18.64 0.37
CA ASP A 26 7.89 -19.98 0.63
C ASP A 26 9.39 -20.06 0.27
N CYS A 27 9.83 -19.45 -0.83
CA CYS A 27 11.24 -19.35 -1.17
C CYS A 27 12.05 -18.60 -0.09
N ILE A 28 11.53 -17.49 0.44
CA ILE A 28 12.20 -16.72 1.49
C ILE A 28 12.31 -17.54 2.78
N GLN A 29 11.21 -18.13 3.23
CA GLN A 29 11.15 -18.95 4.45
C GLN A 29 12.07 -20.17 4.39
N ASN A 30 12.26 -20.74 3.19
CA ASN A 30 13.15 -21.87 2.96
C ASN A 30 14.59 -21.46 2.56
N ASN A 31 14.95 -20.17 2.66
CA ASN A 31 16.26 -19.63 2.27
C ASN A 31 16.69 -20.01 0.84
N ILE A 32 15.72 -20.12 -0.08
CA ILE A 32 15.97 -20.40 -1.49
C ILE A 32 16.50 -19.12 -2.14
N SER A 33 17.78 -19.11 -2.51
CA SER A 33 18.36 -18.00 -3.25
C SER A 33 18.13 -18.15 -4.75
N PHE A 34 17.56 -17.14 -5.39
CA PHE A 34 17.59 -17.01 -6.86
C PHE A 34 18.99 -16.57 -7.30
N LYS A 35 19.97 -17.48 -7.27
CA LYS A 35 21.29 -17.21 -7.83
C LYS A 35 21.22 -17.22 -9.35
N LYS A 36 21.14 -16.01 -9.93
CA LYS A 36 21.41 -15.65 -11.33
C LYS A 36 21.20 -16.80 -12.33
N LEU A 37 19.94 -16.96 -12.77
CA LEU A 37 19.68 -17.51 -14.10
C LEU A 37 20.14 -16.42 -15.08
N GLN A 38 21.41 -16.45 -15.47
CA GLN A 38 21.95 -15.59 -16.52
C GLN A 38 21.39 -16.07 -17.86
N SER A 39 20.31 -15.44 -18.31
CA SER A 39 20.07 -15.21 -19.73
C SER A 39 20.03 -13.70 -19.92
N ASP A 40 20.61 -13.20 -21.01
CA ASP A 40 20.76 -11.75 -21.25
C ASP A 40 19.44 -11.05 -21.63
N ASP A 41 18.31 -11.77 -21.70
CA ASP A 41 17.06 -11.26 -22.32
C ASP A 41 15.76 -11.47 -21.51
N ASP A 42 15.78 -12.05 -20.31
CA ASP A 42 14.53 -12.30 -19.57
C ASP A 42 14.12 -11.11 -18.68
N LEU A 43 13.49 -10.10 -19.30
CA LEU A 43 12.75 -9.02 -18.62
C LEU A 43 11.83 -9.54 -17.51
N GLU A 44 11.21 -10.70 -17.72
CA GLU A 44 10.41 -11.39 -16.71
C GLU A 44 11.25 -11.76 -15.49
N PHE A 45 12.43 -12.38 -15.67
CA PHE A 45 13.30 -12.77 -14.57
C PHE A 45 13.76 -11.57 -13.72
N TYR A 46 14.05 -10.44 -14.36
CA TYR A 46 14.36 -9.19 -13.66
C TYR A 46 13.20 -8.73 -12.76
N PHE A 47 11.95 -8.87 -13.22
CA PHE A 47 10.78 -8.54 -12.41
C PHE A 47 10.59 -9.50 -11.23
N PHE A 48 10.77 -10.81 -11.46
CA PHE A 48 10.76 -11.81 -10.40
C PHE A 48 11.80 -11.51 -9.32
N GLU A 49 13.04 -11.22 -9.72
CA GLU A 49 14.12 -10.86 -8.80
C GLU A 49 13.77 -9.60 -8.01
N LYS A 50 13.25 -8.57 -8.67
CA LYS A 50 12.89 -7.31 -8.01
C LYS A 50 11.79 -7.49 -6.97
N ILE A 51 10.71 -8.22 -7.29
CA ILE A 51 9.64 -8.49 -6.34
C ILE A 51 10.16 -9.36 -5.18
N PHE A 52 10.97 -10.38 -5.46
CA PHE A 52 11.59 -11.21 -4.43
C PHE A 52 12.44 -10.38 -3.45
N GLN A 53 13.29 -9.48 -3.95
CA GLN A 53 14.09 -8.57 -3.12
C GLN A 53 13.21 -7.66 -2.25
N VAL A 54 12.09 -7.15 -2.79
CA VAL A 54 11.14 -6.35 -2.02
C VAL A 54 10.48 -7.18 -0.92
N CYS A 55 10.03 -8.39 -1.23
CA CYS A 55 9.45 -9.31 -0.25
C CYS A 55 10.43 -9.65 0.89
N GLN A 56 11.68 -9.98 0.57
CA GLN A 56 12.74 -10.20 1.58
C GLN A 56 12.89 -9.00 2.49
N LYS A 57 12.96 -7.80 1.90
CA LYS A 57 13.11 -6.57 2.64
C LYS A 57 11.91 -6.25 3.51
N THR A 58 10.70 -6.52 3.03
CA THR A 58 9.47 -6.37 3.81
C THR A 58 9.52 -7.28 5.04
N GLU A 59 9.97 -8.53 4.91
CA GLU A 59 10.16 -9.42 6.06
C GLU A 59 11.23 -8.93 7.03
N GLU A 60 12.39 -8.48 6.50
CA GLU A 60 13.48 -7.91 7.31
C GLU A 60 13.04 -6.66 8.08
N ASN A 61 12.36 -5.72 7.40
CA ASN A 61 11.90 -4.46 7.99
C ASN A 61 10.91 -4.70 9.14
N PHE A 62 10.01 -5.67 8.97
CA PHE A 62 8.95 -5.96 9.94
C PHE A 62 9.27 -7.17 10.83
N GLN A 63 10.51 -7.65 10.83
CA GLN A 63 10.92 -8.80 11.64
C GLN A 63 10.67 -8.53 13.13
N GLY A 64 9.96 -9.45 13.79
CA GLY A 64 9.59 -9.32 15.20
C GLY A 64 8.49 -8.30 15.50
N LEU A 65 8.00 -7.56 14.50
CA LEU A 65 6.80 -6.74 14.64
C LEU A 65 5.57 -7.63 14.52
N THR A 66 4.64 -7.46 15.46
CA THR A 66 3.38 -8.19 15.51
C THR A 66 2.24 -7.22 15.24
N ARG A 67 1.19 -7.70 14.57
CA ARG A 67 -0.02 -6.88 14.38
C ARG A 67 -0.82 -6.89 15.67
N LEU A 68 -1.38 -5.72 16.02
CA LEU A 68 -2.33 -5.59 17.12
C LEU A 68 -3.58 -6.46 16.93
N THR A 69 -3.84 -6.94 15.70
CA THR A 69 -4.97 -7.80 15.34
C THR A 69 -4.94 -9.19 15.95
N GLY A 70 -3.75 -9.77 16.18
CA GLY A 70 -3.61 -11.20 16.49
C GLY A 70 -3.79 -12.17 15.29
N GLU A 71 -4.39 -11.76 14.18
CA GLU A 71 -4.55 -12.58 12.94
C GLU A 71 -3.25 -13.18 12.40
N TYR A 72 -2.20 -12.37 12.42
CA TYR A 72 -0.87 -12.76 11.99
C TYR A 72 0.07 -12.55 13.15
N ARG A 73 0.87 -13.57 13.41
CA ARG A 73 1.96 -13.47 14.38
C ARG A 73 2.97 -12.40 13.94
N GLU A 74 3.06 -12.14 12.64
CA GLU A 74 4.09 -11.29 12.03
C GLU A 74 3.47 -10.22 11.13
N TYR A 75 3.94 -8.98 11.24
CA TYR A 75 3.33 -7.83 10.60
C TYR A 75 3.37 -7.89 9.07
N HIS A 76 4.46 -8.41 8.49
CA HIS A 76 4.62 -8.51 7.03
C HIS A 76 3.49 -9.29 6.35
N SER A 77 2.83 -10.22 7.06
CA SER A 77 1.69 -10.97 6.50
C SER A 77 0.54 -10.06 6.05
N HIS A 78 0.30 -8.95 6.77
CA HIS A 78 -0.65 -7.93 6.35
C HIS A 78 -0.30 -7.36 4.96
N LEU A 79 0.98 -7.05 4.74
CA LEU A 79 1.47 -6.44 3.51
C LEU A 79 1.34 -7.40 2.32
N TYR A 80 1.59 -8.69 2.54
CA TYR A 80 1.36 -9.73 1.54
C TYR A 80 -0.12 -9.86 1.16
N GLU A 81 -1.04 -9.82 2.13
CA GLU A 81 -2.47 -9.90 1.83
C GLU A 81 -2.98 -8.67 1.08
N VAL A 82 -2.49 -7.48 1.42
CA VAL A 82 -2.77 -6.25 0.66
C VAL A 82 -2.24 -6.36 -0.76
N ALA A 83 -1.03 -6.91 -0.95
CA ALA A 83 -0.44 -7.14 -2.27
C ALA A 83 -1.21 -8.16 -3.11
N LYS A 84 -1.70 -9.26 -2.52
CA LYS A 84 -2.57 -10.24 -3.20
C LYS A 84 -3.87 -9.60 -3.68
N LEU A 85 -4.55 -8.86 -2.78
CA LEU A 85 -5.76 -8.14 -3.15
C LEU A 85 -5.50 -7.09 -4.25
N TYR A 86 -4.34 -6.41 -4.22
CA TYR A 86 -3.96 -5.50 -5.31
C TYR A 86 -3.87 -6.25 -6.65
N ILE A 87 -3.16 -7.38 -6.72
CA ILE A 87 -3.06 -8.19 -7.95
C ILE A 87 -4.46 -8.63 -8.42
N LEU A 88 -5.28 -9.13 -7.49
CA LEU A 88 -6.64 -9.60 -7.77
C LEU A 88 -7.51 -8.50 -8.42
N TYR A 89 -7.53 -7.30 -7.84
CA TYR A 89 -8.43 -6.24 -8.29
C TYR A 89 -7.87 -5.35 -9.40
N ALA A 90 -6.55 -5.16 -9.46
CA ALA A 90 -5.93 -4.44 -10.56
C ALA A 90 -6.01 -5.27 -11.85
N GLY A 91 -5.93 -6.61 -11.75
CA GLY A 91 -6.08 -7.53 -12.87
C GLY A 91 -5.12 -7.17 -14.01
N LYS A 92 -5.67 -6.91 -15.20
CA LYS A 92 -4.87 -6.50 -16.38
C LYS A 92 -4.20 -5.12 -16.25
N TYR A 93 -4.58 -4.33 -15.25
CA TYR A 93 -3.97 -3.01 -14.96
C TYR A 93 -2.94 -3.07 -13.83
N ALA A 94 -2.64 -4.27 -13.32
CA ALA A 94 -1.62 -4.45 -12.29
C ALA A 94 -0.25 -4.05 -12.83
N THR A 95 0.44 -3.18 -12.10
CA THR A 95 1.81 -2.76 -12.38
C THR A 95 2.74 -3.27 -11.31
N ILE A 96 4.02 -3.38 -11.67
CA ILE A 96 5.08 -3.72 -10.73
C ILE A 96 5.20 -2.62 -9.67
N SER A 97 5.15 -1.35 -10.06
CA SER A 97 5.17 -0.22 -9.13
C SER A 97 4.02 -0.30 -8.12
N GLY A 98 2.80 -0.60 -8.55
CA GLY A 98 1.65 -0.77 -7.67
C GLY A 98 1.77 -1.96 -6.72
N LEU A 99 2.33 -3.08 -7.18
CA LEU A 99 2.62 -4.24 -6.33
C LEU A 99 3.67 -3.90 -5.25
N ILE A 100 4.77 -3.24 -5.64
CA ILE A 100 5.80 -2.80 -4.69
C ILE A 100 5.21 -1.78 -3.70
N ILE A 101 4.39 -0.84 -4.18
CA ILE A 101 3.68 0.10 -3.30
C ILE A 101 2.82 -0.64 -2.28
N ALA A 102 2.09 -1.69 -2.69
CA ALA A 102 1.29 -2.52 -1.78
C ALA A 102 2.15 -3.20 -0.70
N LEU A 103 3.30 -3.77 -1.10
CA LEU A 103 4.24 -4.45 -0.20
C LEU A 103 4.97 -3.49 0.76
N ARG A 104 5.06 -2.20 0.44
CA ARG A 104 5.82 -1.18 1.18
C ARG A 104 4.97 -0.09 1.81
N HIS A 105 3.64 -0.15 1.70
CA HIS A 105 2.77 0.99 2.03
C HIS A 105 2.84 1.46 3.49
N ASP A 106 3.23 0.58 4.43
CA ASP A 106 3.38 0.91 5.85
C ASP A 106 4.84 1.15 6.31
N ASP A 107 5.83 0.96 5.43
CA ASP A 107 7.27 1.08 5.74
C ASP A 107 7.58 2.41 6.45
N ILE A 108 7.05 3.51 5.94
CA ILE A 108 7.40 4.86 6.41
C ILE A 108 6.70 5.19 7.74
N GLU A 109 5.44 4.78 7.95
CA GLU A 109 4.70 5.18 9.16
C GLU A 109 4.97 4.27 10.36
N ASP A 110 5.09 2.96 10.13
CA ASP A 110 5.03 1.98 11.21
C ASP A 110 6.42 1.51 11.67
N LEU A 111 7.45 1.58 10.82
CA LEU A 111 8.85 1.38 11.24
C LEU A 111 9.42 2.57 12.03
N HIS A 112 8.67 3.68 12.13
CA HIS A 112 9.03 4.82 12.97
C HIS A 112 8.57 4.69 14.42
N LYS A 113 7.63 3.78 14.71
CA LYS A 113 6.87 3.80 15.97
C LYS A 113 7.52 3.02 17.11
N ASP A 114 8.57 2.23 16.85
CA ASP A 114 9.23 1.47 17.90
C ASP A 114 10.75 1.69 18.05
N THR A 115 11.14 1.64 19.31
CA THR A 115 12.40 2.00 19.99
C THR A 115 13.76 1.88 19.26
N LYS A 116 14.60 2.92 19.44
CA LYS A 116 16.10 3.02 19.53
C LYS A 116 17.04 2.19 18.62
N SER A 117 16.57 1.22 17.84
CA SER A 117 17.39 0.24 17.12
C SER A 117 16.84 -0.18 15.76
N MET A 118 15.58 0.17 15.42
CA MET A 118 15.03 -0.11 14.10
C MET A 118 15.43 0.95 13.08
N LYS A 119 15.83 0.48 11.89
CA LYS A 119 16.22 1.32 10.76
C LYS A 119 14.99 2.12 10.30
N LYS A 120 15.04 3.43 10.52
CA LYS A 120 14.00 4.36 10.09
C LYS A 120 13.98 4.46 8.56
N VAL A 121 13.04 3.76 7.91
CA VAL A 121 12.83 3.86 6.46
C VAL A 121 12.16 5.20 6.14
N ASN A 122 12.78 5.99 5.26
CA ASN A 122 12.23 7.26 4.79
C ASN A 122 12.07 7.27 3.26
N PHE A 123 11.44 8.33 2.73
CA PHE A 123 11.22 8.51 1.30
C PHE A 123 12.48 8.33 0.44
N LEU A 124 13.63 8.85 0.89
CA LEU A 124 14.88 8.76 0.12
C LEU A 124 15.45 7.33 0.10
N ASP A 125 15.12 6.49 1.08
CA ASP A 125 15.52 5.09 1.06
C ASP A 125 14.72 4.33 0.01
N ILE A 126 13.40 4.53 -0.04
CA ILE A 126 12.54 3.93 -1.08
C ILE A 126 12.92 4.43 -2.47
N LEU A 127 13.21 5.73 -2.61
CA LEU A 127 13.63 6.33 -3.88
C LEU A 127 14.89 5.66 -4.45
N ARG A 128 15.89 5.41 -3.59
CA ARG A 128 17.15 4.78 -4.03
C ARG A 128 16.98 3.32 -4.41
N GLU A 129 16.01 2.64 -3.81
CA GLU A 129 15.85 1.19 -3.92
C GLU A 129 14.89 0.81 -5.04
N ASP A 130 13.76 1.51 -5.15
CA ASP A 130 12.63 1.16 -6.02
C ASP A 130 12.28 2.25 -7.04
N GLY A 131 12.97 3.38 -6.98
CA GLY A 131 12.75 4.50 -7.90
C GLY A 131 11.67 5.48 -7.46
N TYR A 132 11.54 6.54 -8.25
CA TYR A 132 10.74 7.71 -7.89
C TYR A 132 9.24 7.44 -7.84
N GLU A 133 8.72 6.66 -8.79
CA GLU A 133 7.29 6.32 -8.86
C GLU A 133 6.80 5.61 -7.59
N VAL A 134 7.51 4.56 -7.16
CA VAL A 134 7.21 3.81 -5.93
C VAL A 134 7.35 4.70 -4.70
N ALA A 135 8.44 5.45 -4.59
CA ALA A 135 8.66 6.35 -3.47
C ALA A 135 7.54 7.40 -3.34
N LEU A 136 7.11 7.96 -4.48
CA LEU A 136 6.01 8.90 -4.54
C LEU A 136 4.70 8.26 -4.08
N GLY A 137 4.39 7.05 -4.56
CA GLY A 137 3.20 6.29 -4.17
C GLY A 137 3.14 5.94 -2.68
N VAL A 138 4.21 5.37 -2.13
CA VAL A 138 4.30 5.04 -0.69
C VAL A 138 4.20 6.31 0.16
N ASN A 139 4.84 7.41 -0.23
CA ASN A 139 4.73 8.68 0.49
C ASN A 139 3.31 9.25 0.44
N PHE A 140 2.61 9.08 -0.69
CA PHE A 140 1.21 9.51 -0.81
C PHE A 140 0.29 8.69 0.11
N LEU A 141 0.59 7.40 0.30
CA LEU A 141 -0.15 6.53 1.21
C LEU A 141 0.12 6.85 2.70
N THR A 142 1.34 7.25 3.04
CA THR A 142 1.78 7.51 4.44
C THR A 142 1.73 8.99 4.85
N LYS A 143 1.47 9.90 3.91
CA LYS A 143 1.40 11.36 4.09
C LYS A 143 2.60 11.97 4.84
N GLN A 144 3.82 11.49 4.61
CA GLN A 144 5.00 12.26 5.04
C GLN A 144 5.18 13.50 4.14
N LYS A 145 5.62 14.62 4.73
CA LYS A 145 6.05 15.79 3.95
C LYS A 145 7.23 15.36 3.09
N VAL A 146 7.09 15.39 1.76
CA VAL A 146 8.24 15.15 0.89
C VAL A 146 9.29 16.21 1.20
N PRO A 147 10.55 15.83 1.47
CA PRO A 147 11.60 16.82 1.64
C PRO A 147 11.76 17.63 0.35
N HIS A 148 11.51 18.94 0.42
CA HIS A 148 11.79 19.85 -0.68
C HIS A 148 13.32 19.96 -0.79
N ILE A 149 13.90 19.40 -1.85
CA ILE A 149 15.33 19.57 -2.13
C ILE A 149 15.46 20.92 -2.85
N ASP A 150 15.83 21.93 -2.07
CA ASP A 150 16.13 23.26 -2.57
C ASP A 150 17.41 23.19 -3.43
N GLU A 151 17.29 23.38 -4.76
CA GLU A 151 18.41 23.27 -5.70
C GLU A 151 19.53 24.28 -5.40
N SER A 152 19.24 25.33 -4.62
CA SER A 152 20.24 26.29 -4.12
C SER A 152 21.22 25.69 -3.10
N ARG A 153 20.94 24.49 -2.57
CA ARG A 153 21.76 23.78 -1.57
C ARG A 153 22.67 22.69 -2.13
N LYS A 154 22.93 22.65 -3.44
CA LYS A 154 23.94 21.73 -4.04
C LYS A 154 25.38 21.90 -3.50
N LYS A 155 25.63 22.80 -2.53
CA LYS A 155 26.95 23.03 -1.90
C LYS A 155 27.01 22.83 -0.38
N SER A 156 25.94 22.49 0.33
CA SER A 156 26.02 22.19 1.77
C SER A 156 25.83 20.71 2.07
N LYS A 157 26.74 20.16 2.89
CA LYS A 157 26.82 18.75 3.25
C LYS A 157 25.47 18.23 3.74
N ILE A 158 25.11 17.04 3.26
CA ILE A 158 23.85 16.29 3.47
C ILE A 158 23.55 15.97 4.96
N ASN A 159 24.37 16.39 5.92
CA ASN A 159 24.26 16.02 7.33
C ASN A 159 23.41 16.95 8.21
N ASP A 160 22.84 18.05 7.69
CA ASP A 160 22.21 19.10 8.54
C ASP A 160 20.67 19.17 8.49
N ILE A 161 19.96 18.16 7.98
CA ILE A 161 18.48 18.16 8.04
C ILE A 161 18.00 17.71 9.44
N LYS A 162 18.02 18.64 10.41
CA LYS A 162 17.42 18.47 11.73
C LYS A 162 15.97 18.95 11.75
N SER A 163 15.07 18.01 12.01
CA SER A 163 13.70 18.14 12.54
C SER A 163 12.71 19.03 11.77
N VAL A 164 11.76 18.38 11.10
CA VAL A 164 10.48 18.99 10.72
C VAL A 164 9.48 18.73 11.85
N ARG A 165 9.02 19.79 12.53
CA ARG A 165 7.88 19.72 13.47
C ARG A 165 6.57 19.51 12.69
N LEU A 166 5.76 18.56 13.14
CA LEU A 166 4.37 18.36 12.71
C LEU A 166 3.45 18.94 13.78
N GLU A 167 2.86 20.11 13.52
CA GLU A 167 1.73 20.63 14.29
C GLU A 167 0.49 20.69 13.39
N GLN A 168 -0.54 19.90 13.74
CA GLN A 168 -1.95 20.31 13.89
C GLN A 168 -2.81 19.09 14.27
N LYS A 169 -3.62 19.24 15.33
CA LYS A 169 -4.57 18.23 15.84
C LYS A 169 -5.88 18.29 15.05
N PHE A 170 -5.96 17.53 13.97
CA PHE A 170 -7.23 16.96 13.49
C PHE A 170 -7.25 15.48 13.85
N SER A 171 -8.43 14.85 13.94
CA SER A 171 -8.46 13.39 13.98
C SER A 171 -7.79 12.92 12.68
N ARG A 172 -6.67 12.21 12.80
CA ARG A 172 -5.78 11.81 11.71
C ARG A 172 -6.60 11.30 10.51
N ASP A 173 -7.58 10.46 10.81
CA ASP A 173 -8.57 9.87 9.90
C ASP A 173 -9.41 10.86 9.09
N GLU A 174 -10.01 11.92 9.64
CA GLU A 174 -10.84 12.86 8.87
C GLU A 174 -10.02 13.71 7.89
N MET A 175 -8.76 14.00 8.23
CA MET A 175 -7.82 14.70 7.34
C MET A 175 -7.25 13.75 6.27
N TYR A 176 -7.27 12.43 6.49
CA TYR A 176 -6.73 11.45 5.53
C TYR A 176 -7.53 11.43 4.23
N TYR A 177 -8.85 11.59 4.29
CA TYR A 177 -9.71 11.28 3.16
C TYR A 177 -10.32 12.47 2.41
N LYS A 178 -10.32 13.66 3.01
CA LYS A 178 -10.78 14.88 2.32
C LYS A 178 -10.02 15.18 1.02
N ASP A 179 -8.88 14.53 0.86
CA ASP A 179 -8.00 14.72 -0.26
C ASP A 179 -8.17 13.69 -1.40
N PHE A 180 -9.01 12.67 -1.22
CA PHE A 180 -9.00 11.40 -1.99
C PHE A 180 -10.39 10.91 -2.42
N TYR A 181 -11.30 11.81 -2.77
CA TYR A 181 -12.68 11.40 -3.09
C TYR A 181 -12.84 10.75 -4.46
N ASP A 182 -11.93 11.04 -5.40
CA ASP A 182 -11.98 10.55 -6.77
C ASP A 182 -10.58 10.50 -7.40
N ILE A 183 -10.48 9.73 -8.48
CA ILE A 183 -9.24 9.51 -9.22
C ILE A 183 -8.66 10.79 -9.86
N LYS A 184 -9.52 11.73 -10.29
CA LYS A 184 -9.08 12.97 -10.95
C LYS A 184 -8.36 13.88 -9.96
N THR A 185 -8.93 14.05 -8.76
CA THR A 185 -8.33 14.80 -7.65
C THR A 185 -6.97 14.19 -7.25
N LEU A 186 -6.86 12.86 -7.29
CA LEU A 186 -5.61 12.15 -6.99
C LEU A 186 -4.51 12.47 -8.03
N ILE A 187 -4.85 12.44 -9.32
CA ILE A 187 -3.95 12.80 -10.42
C ILE A 187 -3.48 14.26 -10.29
N GLU A 188 -4.39 15.19 -9.97
CA GLU A 188 -4.05 16.61 -9.77
C GLU A 188 -3.01 16.80 -8.66
N LYS A 189 -3.16 16.07 -7.55
CA LYS A 189 -2.22 16.14 -6.42
C LYS A 189 -0.88 15.49 -6.72
N LEU A 190 -0.89 14.34 -7.38
CA LEU A 190 0.35 13.70 -7.83
C LEU A 190 1.10 14.59 -8.82
N THR A 191 0.39 15.24 -9.74
CA THR A 191 0.98 16.23 -10.66
C THR A 191 1.62 17.38 -9.88
N GLN A 192 0.90 17.98 -8.93
CA GLN A 192 1.44 19.08 -8.11
C GLN A 192 2.65 18.66 -7.29
N GLN A 193 2.64 17.44 -6.74
CA GLN A 193 3.73 16.90 -5.94
C GLN A 193 4.93 16.52 -6.82
N SER A 194 4.69 15.93 -8.00
CA SER A 194 5.73 15.62 -8.96
C SER A 194 6.45 16.88 -9.44
N ASN A 195 5.70 17.95 -9.72
CA ASN A 195 6.25 19.23 -10.19
C ASN A 195 7.09 19.97 -9.13
N LYS A 196 6.89 19.65 -7.83
CA LYS A 196 7.63 20.28 -6.72
C LYS A 196 8.92 19.55 -6.35
N ASN A 197 9.10 18.31 -6.83
CA ASN A 197 10.14 17.41 -6.34
C ASN A 197 11.15 17.03 -7.43
N LEU A 198 12.44 17.07 -7.06
CA LEU A 198 13.57 16.34 -7.67
C LEU A 198 13.89 16.52 -9.17
N GLY A 199 13.10 17.25 -9.95
CA GLY A 199 13.36 17.49 -11.38
C GLY A 199 13.00 16.29 -12.29
N GLU A 200 12.51 15.20 -11.73
CA GLU A 200 11.94 14.07 -12.48
C GLU A 200 10.42 14.25 -12.62
N MET A 201 9.97 14.50 -13.85
CA MET A 201 8.56 14.60 -14.17
C MET A 201 8.09 13.27 -14.73
N LEU A 202 7.22 12.59 -13.99
CA LEU A 202 6.46 11.47 -14.53
C LEU A 202 5.55 11.98 -15.65
N SER A 203 5.41 11.19 -16.71
CA SER A 203 4.45 11.49 -17.78
C SER A 203 3.02 11.49 -17.24
N SER A 204 2.10 12.16 -17.94
CA SER A 204 0.68 12.16 -17.56
C SER A 204 0.08 10.75 -17.50
N GLU A 205 0.57 9.83 -18.33
CA GLU A 205 0.16 8.42 -18.33
C GLU A 205 0.64 7.70 -17.07
N GLN A 206 1.92 7.85 -16.72
CA GLN A 206 2.49 7.31 -15.48
C GLN A 206 1.78 7.86 -14.24
N LEU A 207 1.49 9.17 -14.21
CA LEU A 207 0.75 9.78 -13.10
C LEU A 207 -0.67 9.24 -12.98
N THR A 208 -1.33 8.97 -14.11
CA THR A 208 -2.67 8.38 -14.14
C THR A 208 -2.65 6.93 -13.63
N GLN A 209 -1.67 6.14 -14.08
CA GLN A 209 -1.50 4.76 -13.64
C GLN A 209 -1.13 4.68 -12.15
N LEU A 210 -0.17 5.50 -11.70
CA LEU A 210 0.22 5.61 -10.29
C LEU A 210 -0.97 6.03 -9.41
N ALA A 211 -1.81 6.97 -9.87
CA ALA A 211 -3.03 7.35 -9.16
C ALA A 211 -3.95 6.14 -8.99
N ARG A 212 -4.16 5.36 -10.05
CA ARG A 212 -4.99 4.14 -10.00
C ARG A 212 -4.40 3.13 -9.03
N ASP A 213 -3.09 2.90 -9.07
CA ASP A 213 -2.41 1.96 -8.18
C ASP A 213 -2.53 2.37 -6.72
N ILE A 214 -2.25 3.63 -6.38
CA ILE A 214 -2.43 4.18 -5.03
C ILE A 214 -3.88 4.03 -4.54
N ALA A 215 -4.85 4.30 -5.42
CA ALA A 215 -6.26 4.18 -5.07
C ALA A 215 -6.67 2.73 -4.79
N ILE A 216 -6.24 1.78 -5.64
CA ILE A 216 -6.50 0.35 -5.42
C ILE A 216 -5.82 -0.10 -4.13
N VAL A 217 -4.53 0.18 -3.93
CA VAL A 217 -3.78 -0.20 -2.70
C VAL A 217 -4.48 0.33 -1.45
N ARG A 218 -4.94 1.59 -1.47
CA ARG A 218 -5.66 2.17 -0.32
C ARG A 218 -6.99 1.45 -0.04
N ILE A 219 -7.74 1.11 -1.08
CA ILE A 219 -9.03 0.43 -0.91
C ILE A 219 -8.81 -0.99 -0.41
N VAL A 220 -7.86 -1.73 -0.97
CA VAL A 220 -7.61 -3.13 -0.58
C VAL A 220 -6.99 -3.26 0.81
N ASP A 221 -6.13 -2.31 1.21
CA ASP A 221 -5.70 -2.17 2.62
C ASP A 221 -6.93 -2.01 3.54
N ARG A 222 -7.89 -1.16 3.15
CA ARG A 222 -9.12 -0.99 3.94
C ARG A 222 -9.98 -2.24 3.96
N ILE A 223 -10.16 -2.92 2.82
CA ILE A 223 -10.92 -4.16 2.73
C ILE A 223 -10.33 -5.18 3.70
N HIS A 224 -9.01 -5.40 3.63
CA HIS A 224 -8.32 -6.28 4.55
C HIS A 224 -8.56 -5.83 5.99
N ASN A 225 -8.25 -4.58 6.35
CA ASN A 225 -8.48 -4.04 7.71
C ASN A 225 -9.92 -4.15 8.23
N LEU A 226 -10.94 -4.21 7.37
CA LEU A 226 -12.33 -4.43 7.75
C LEU A 226 -12.69 -5.91 7.90
N ARG A 227 -12.14 -6.80 7.06
CA ARG A 227 -12.27 -8.26 7.22
C ARG A 227 -11.72 -8.73 8.56
N THR A 228 -10.67 -8.06 9.01
CA THR A 228 -9.88 -8.38 10.19
C THR A 228 -10.40 -7.68 11.46
N MET A 229 -11.30 -6.72 11.29
CA MET A 229 -11.89 -5.89 12.34
C MET A 229 -12.71 -6.63 13.43
N PRO A 230 -13.43 -7.73 13.13
CA PRO A 230 -14.19 -8.48 14.13
C PRO A 230 -13.33 -9.12 15.23
N GLU A 231 -12.08 -9.44 14.92
CA GLU A 231 -11.15 -10.10 15.86
C GLU A 231 -10.60 -9.15 16.94
N TYR A 232 -10.77 -7.84 16.75
CA TYR A 232 -10.24 -6.84 17.66
C TYR A 232 -11.14 -6.56 18.88
N ARG A 233 -10.48 -6.31 20.01
CA ARG A 233 -10.96 -5.46 21.12
C ARG A 233 -10.83 -3.97 20.79
N TYR A 234 -11.22 -3.53 19.59
CA TYR A 234 -11.31 -2.09 19.33
C TYR A 234 -12.40 -1.51 20.22
N ASP A 235 -12.13 -0.35 20.80
CA ASP A 235 -13.22 0.47 21.31
C ASP A 235 -14.24 0.72 20.19
N ASN A 236 -15.52 0.59 20.52
CA ASN A 236 -16.64 0.66 19.58
C ASN A 236 -16.63 1.98 18.80
N GLU A 237 -16.12 3.08 19.37
CA GLU A 237 -15.96 4.35 18.67
C GLU A 237 -14.90 4.30 17.57
N LYS A 238 -13.77 3.62 17.80
CA LYS A 238 -12.72 3.45 16.77
C LYS A 238 -13.22 2.59 15.61
N ARG A 239 -14.02 1.55 15.90
CA ARG A 239 -14.71 0.74 14.88
C ARG A 239 -15.66 1.61 14.04
N LEU A 240 -16.54 2.37 14.69
CA LEU A 240 -17.49 3.22 13.99
C LEU A 240 -16.81 4.30 13.13
N ARG A 241 -15.76 4.95 13.64
CA ARG A 241 -14.98 5.93 12.86
C ARG A 241 -14.39 5.31 11.60
N LYS A 242 -13.75 4.14 11.71
CA LYS A 242 -13.19 3.45 10.54
C LYS A 242 -14.25 3.08 9.51
N LEU A 243 -15.44 2.65 9.94
CA LEU A 243 -16.57 2.36 9.04
C LEU A 243 -17.06 3.62 8.32
N LYS A 244 -17.36 4.70 9.06
CA LYS A 244 -17.82 5.98 8.50
C LYS A 244 -16.86 6.57 7.48
N ASN A 245 -15.56 6.58 7.79
CA ASN A 245 -14.56 7.08 6.85
C ASN A 245 -14.48 6.24 5.57
N THR A 246 -14.70 4.93 5.68
CA THR A 246 -14.70 4.06 4.51
C THR A 246 -15.92 4.33 3.64
N ASP A 247 -17.09 4.49 4.26
CA ASP A 247 -18.37 4.79 3.62
C ASP A 247 -18.34 6.16 2.89
N GLU A 248 -17.82 7.20 3.53
CA GLU A 248 -17.85 8.56 2.97
C GLU A 248 -16.88 8.74 1.79
N PHE A 249 -15.73 8.06 1.82
CA PHE A 249 -14.59 8.40 0.98
C PHE A 249 -14.15 7.29 0.05
N LEU A 250 -13.91 6.09 0.60
CA LEU A 250 -13.36 4.98 -0.17
C LEU A 250 -14.40 4.35 -1.09
N LEU A 251 -15.69 4.42 -0.75
CA LEU A 251 -16.75 4.02 -1.69
C LEU A 251 -16.77 4.89 -2.94
N ARG A 252 -16.64 6.23 -2.80
CA ARG A 252 -16.60 7.14 -3.96
C ARG A 252 -15.35 6.91 -4.81
N LEU A 253 -14.21 6.70 -4.16
CA LEU A 253 -12.98 6.36 -4.86
C LEU A 253 -13.11 5.04 -5.62
N ALA A 254 -13.66 4.00 -4.99
CA ALA A 254 -13.90 2.70 -5.62
C ALA A 254 -14.87 2.80 -6.82
N GLN A 255 -15.93 3.59 -6.70
CA GLN A 255 -16.84 3.88 -7.82
C GLN A 255 -16.09 4.57 -8.97
N SER A 256 -15.22 5.55 -8.66
CA SER A 256 -14.46 6.28 -9.68
C SER A 256 -13.44 5.44 -10.44
N LEU A 257 -12.97 4.32 -9.84
CA LEU A 257 -12.06 3.39 -10.49
C LEU A 257 -12.75 2.52 -11.56
N ASN A 258 -14.09 2.39 -11.48
CA ASN A 258 -14.90 1.54 -12.33
C ASN A 258 -14.44 0.07 -12.34
N ILE A 259 -14.20 -0.48 -11.13
CA ILE A 259 -13.86 -1.89 -10.90
C ILE A 259 -15.01 -2.49 -10.05
N PRO A 260 -16.05 -3.08 -10.67
CA PRO A 260 -17.26 -3.52 -9.97
C PRO A 260 -17.00 -4.49 -8.82
N GLU A 261 -16.05 -5.41 -9.00
CA GLU A 261 -15.68 -6.43 -8.02
C GLU A 261 -15.08 -5.77 -6.77
N LEU A 262 -14.14 -4.84 -6.93
CA LEU A 262 -13.52 -4.08 -5.85
C LEU A 262 -14.57 -3.27 -5.06
N TYR A 263 -15.50 -2.63 -5.78
CA TYR A 263 -16.59 -1.89 -5.16
C TYR A 263 -17.54 -2.80 -4.39
N GLY A 264 -17.97 -3.90 -5.00
CA GLY A 264 -18.87 -4.88 -4.39
C GLY A 264 -18.29 -5.48 -3.11
N ASP A 265 -17.00 -5.84 -3.13
CA ASP A 265 -16.31 -6.37 -1.97
C ASP A 265 -16.19 -5.33 -0.84
N LEU A 266 -15.87 -4.08 -1.17
CA LEU A 266 -15.82 -2.98 -0.20
C LEU A 266 -17.18 -2.77 0.48
N VAL A 267 -18.27 -2.78 -0.28
CA VAL A 267 -19.64 -2.70 0.25
C VAL A 267 -19.95 -3.91 1.14
N GLY A 268 -19.59 -5.11 0.70
CA GLY A 268 -19.83 -6.34 1.46
C GLY A 268 -19.14 -6.34 2.83
N VAL A 269 -17.87 -5.91 2.90
CA VAL A 269 -17.15 -5.82 4.18
C VAL A 269 -17.65 -4.68 5.06
N LEU A 270 -18.13 -3.59 4.48
CA LEU A 270 -18.76 -2.49 5.21
C LEU A 270 -20.05 -2.93 5.91
N ILE A 271 -20.93 -3.63 5.18
CA ILE A 271 -22.19 -4.17 5.73
C ILE A 271 -21.90 -5.06 6.94
N LYS A 272 -21.02 -6.05 6.78
CA LYS A 272 -20.59 -6.95 7.87
C LYS A 272 -19.97 -6.18 9.04
N GLY A 273 -19.21 -5.13 8.76
CA GLY A 273 -18.62 -4.25 9.76
C GLY A 273 -19.67 -3.53 10.61
N TYR A 274 -20.70 -2.95 9.97
CA TYR A 274 -21.83 -2.32 10.66
C TYR A 274 -22.66 -3.34 11.46
N GLU A 275 -22.99 -4.50 10.88
CA GLU A 275 -23.68 -5.58 11.58
C GLU A 275 -22.94 -5.98 12.87
N THR A 276 -21.62 -6.16 12.77
CA THR A 276 -20.76 -6.48 13.92
C THR A 276 -20.80 -5.36 14.97
N TYR A 277 -20.69 -4.10 14.55
CA TYR A 277 -20.78 -2.94 15.45
C TYR A 277 -22.11 -2.91 16.22
N TYR A 278 -23.25 -3.01 15.52
CA TYR A 278 -24.56 -2.94 16.17
C TYR A 278 -24.84 -4.14 17.08
N ARG A 279 -24.39 -5.34 16.70
CA ARG A 279 -24.49 -6.53 17.56
C ARG A 279 -23.74 -6.34 18.88
N VAL A 280 -22.49 -5.86 18.83
CA VAL A 280 -21.69 -5.62 20.04
C VAL A 280 -22.32 -4.52 20.91
N LYS A 281 -22.80 -3.44 20.29
CA LYS A 281 -23.46 -2.33 21.00
C LYS A 281 -24.73 -2.79 21.73
N ASN A 282 -25.56 -3.61 21.09
CA ASN A 282 -26.81 -4.11 21.68
C ASN A 282 -26.57 -5.14 22.80
N ASN A 283 -25.56 -6.00 22.66
CA ASN A 283 -25.18 -6.96 23.69
C ASN A 283 -24.57 -6.29 24.93
N ALA A 284 -23.82 -5.19 24.76
CA ALA A 284 -23.33 -4.40 25.88
C ALA A 284 -24.47 -3.77 26.69
N ASN A 285 -25.54 -3.31 26.01
CA ASN A 285 -26.69 -2.71 26.69
C ASN A 285 -27.57 -3.74 27.42
N SER A 286 -27.57 -5.01 27.01
CA SER A 286 -28.36 -6.06 27.66
C SER A 286 -27.70 -6.65 28.92
N GLN A 287 -26.39 -6.43 29.13
CA GLN A 287 -25.69 -6.80 30.37
C GLN A 287 -25.88 -5.81 31.53
N PHE A 288 -26.45 -4.63 31.28
CA PHE A 288 -26.78 -3.63 32.32
C PHE A 288 -28.27 -3.63 32.73
N LEU A 289 -29.06 -4.57 32.22
CA LEU A 289 -30.50 -4.71 32.51
C LEU A 289 -30.83 -5.97 33.33
N LEU A 290 -29.82 -6.61 33.92
CA LEU A 290 -29.94 -7.68 34.92
C LEU A 290 -29.35 -7.19 36.25
#